data_AF-A0A7S3B4Y9-F1
#
_entry.id   AF-A0A7S3B4Y9-F1
#
_cell.length_a   1.000
_cell.length_b   1.000
_cell.length_c   1.000
_cell.angle_alpha   90.00
_cell.angle_beta   90.00
_cell.angle_gamma   90.00
#
_symmetry.space_group_name_H-M   'P 1'
#
loop_
_entity.id
_entity.type
_entity.pdbx_description
1 polymer ?
#
loop_
_entity_poly.entity_id
_entity_poly.type
_entity_poly.pdbx_seq_one_letter_code
_entity_poly.pdbx_strand_id
1 'polypeptide(L)'
;ARCASLVAVRNLNLWGSNLHDISVIAKCSNVEVVSLSVNQVHSLACFASCKALQELYLRKNQVAQLEELTHLIDLPRLRVLWLADNPCASTPSYRQVVLRCLPKLTKLDNVDVTQEERTQADDVALPE
;
A
#
# COMPACT_ATOMS: atom_id res chain seq x y z
N ALA A 1 -28.32 -1.34 -14.26
CA ALA A 1 -27.77 -2.57 -13.67
C ALA A 1 -27.40 -2.27 -12.21
N ARG A 2 -27.86 -3.10 -11.26
CA ARG A 2 -27.65 -2.93 -9.82
C ARG A 2 -26.15 -2.77 -9.51
N CYS A 3 -25.72 -1.60 -9.03
CA CYS A 3 -24.45 -1.43 -8.33
C CYS A 3 -24.52 -2.24 -7.03
N ALA A 4 -24.31 -3.54 -7.13
CA ALA A 4 -24.33 -4.45 -6.00
C ALA A 4 -23.18 -4.06 -5.06
N SER A 5 -23.53 -3.34 -3.99
CA SER A 5 -22.82 -3.21 -2.73
C SER A 5 -21.30 -3.44 -2.80
N LEU A 6 -20.56 -2.45 -3.32
CA LEU A 6 -19.08 -2.39 -3.19
C LEU A 6 -18.64 -2.46 -1.70
N VAL A 7 -19.57 -2.18 -0.78
CA VAL A 7 -19.45 -2.32 0.68
C VAL A 7 -19.26 -3.78 1.12
N ALA A 8 -19.64 -4.78 0.31
CA ALA A 8 -19.47 -6.19 0.63
C ALA A 8 -18.12 -6.78 0.16
N VAL A 9 -17.37 -6.04 -0.66
CA VAL A 9 -16.12 -6.53 -1.24
C VAL A 9 -15.02 -6.46 -0.19
N ARG A 10 -14.57 -7.62 0.29
CA ARG A 10 -13.42 -7.74 1.19
C ARG A 10 -12.12 -7.99 0.44
N ASN A 11 -12.20 -8.71 -0.68
CA ASN A 11 -11.03 -9.09 -1.47
C ASN A 11 -11.23 -8.57 -2.88
N LEU A 12 -10.33 -7.69 -3.32
CA LEU A 12 -10.35 -7.10 -4.65
C LEU A 12 -9.07 -7.52 -5.38
N ASN A 13 -9.23 -8.28 -6.46
CA ASN A 13 -8.12 -8.65 -7.34
C ASN A 13 -8.33 -8.01 -8.71
N LEU A 14 -7.41 -7.13 -9.08
CA LEU A 14 -7.41 -6.36 -10.31
C LEU A 14 -6.01 -6.40 -10.96
N TRP A 15 -5.39 -7.57 -10.93
CA TRP A 15 -4.07 -7.80 -11.51
C TRP A 15 -4.05 -7.54 -13.04
N GLY A 16 -2.98 -6.94 -13.56
CA GLY A 16 -2.69 -6.93 -15.00
C GLY A 16 -3.72 -6.20 -15.88
N SER A 17 -4.49 -5.26 -15.31
CA SER A 17 -5.64 -4.65 -15.98
C SER A 17 -5.36 -3.27 -16.58
N ASN A 18 -4.09 -2.84 -16.64
CA ASN A 18 -3.66 -1.50 -17.07
C ASN A 18 -4.44 -0.37 -16.39
N LEU A 19 -4.79 -0.56 -15.12
CA LEU A 19 -5.57 0.41 -14.36
C LEU A 19 -4.69 1.60 -13.97
N HIS A 20 -5.16 2.78 -14.33
CA HIS A 20 -4.63 4.07 -13.87
C HIS A 20 -5.56 4.68 -12.82
N ASP A 21 -6.87 4.63 -13.08
CA ASP A 21 -7.89 5.12 -12.16
C ASP A 21 -8.37 4.02 -11.21
N ILE A 22 -8.04 4.19 -9.92
CA ILE A 22 -8.48 3.33 -8.82
C ILE A 22 -9.44 4.04 -7.87
N SER A 23 -10.07 5.14 -8.30
CA SER A 23 -11.04 5.93 -7.51
C SER A 23 -12.22 5.10 -6.98
N VAL A 24 -12.56 4.00 -7.66
CA VAL A 24 -13.58 3.05 -7.19
C VAL A 24 -13.24 2.46 -5.82
N ILE A 25 -11.94 2.30 -5.49
CA ILE A 25 -11.49 1.74 -4.22
C ILE A 25 -11.84 2.65 -3.04
N ALA A 26 -11.85 3.96 -3.25
CA ALA A 26 -12.27 4.91 -2.22
C ALA A 26 -13.73 4.67 -1.75
N LYS A 27 -14.54 3.99 -2.56
CA LYS A 27 -15.93 3.59 -2.24
C LYS A 27 -16.02 2.22 -1.55
N CYS A 28 -14.94 1.45 -1.51
CA CYS A 28 -14.86 0.10 -0.93
C CYS A 28 -14.31 0.14 0.50
N SER A 29 -15.04 0.75 1.44
CA SER A 29 -14.56 0.98 2.82
C SER A 29 -14.24 -0.29 3.63
N ASN A 30 -14.82 -1.43 3.25
CA ASN A 30 -14.66 -2.72 3.93
C ASN A 30 -13.64 -3.65 3.25
N VAL A 31 -12.86 -3.14 2.29
CA VAL A 31 -11.85 -3.96 1.63
C VAL A 31 -10.72 -4.29 2.60
N GLU A 32 -10.33 -5.55 2.66
CA GLU A 32 -9.30 -6.09 3.52
C GLU A 32 -8.05 -6.45 2.72
N VAL A 33 -8.23 -7.00 1.52
CA VAL A 33 -7.13 -7.43 0.64
C VAL A 33 -7.31 -6.82 -0.74
N VAL A 34 -6.32 -6.06 -1.21
CA VAL A 34 -6.29 -5.47 -2.55
C VAL A 34 -5.06 -5.92 -3.30
N SER A 35 -5.27 -6.54 -4.46
CA SER A 35 -4.22 -6.85 -5.42
C SER A 35 -4.36 -6.02 -6.69
N LEU A 36 -3.38 -5.14 -6.90
CA LEU A 36 -3.25 -4.24 -8.04
C LEU A 36 -1.89 -4.38 -8.71
N SER A 37 -1.19 -5.49 -8.50
CA SER A 37 0.11 -5.68 -9.12
C SER A 37 -0.01 -5.65 -10.66
N VAL A 38 1.03 -5.14 -11.33
CA VAL A 38 1.08 -5.01 -12.80
C VAL A 38 -0.03 -4.08 -13.33
N ASN A 39 -0.12 -2.88 -12.77
CA ASN A 39 -0.99 -1.81 -13.25
C ASN A 39 -0.18 -0.50 -13.43
N GLN A 40 -0.86 0.64 -13.53
CA GLN A 40 -0.26 1.96 -13.71
C GLN A 40 -0.68 2.91 -12.57
N VAL A 41 -0.80 2.36 -11.35
CA VAL A 41 -1.16 3.15 -10.17
C VAL A 41 0.00 4.05 -9.77
N HIS A 42 -0.24 5.35 -9.73
CA HIS A 42 0.76 6.34 -9.32
C HIS A 42 0.48 6.96 -7.95
N SER A 43 -0.78 6.97 -7.50
CA SER A 43 -1.18 7.57 -6.22
C SER A 43 -1.91 6.59 -5.31
N LEU A 44 -1.67 6.72 -4.00
CA LEU A 44 -2.23 5.89 -2.94
C LEU A 44 -3.35 6.59 -2.16
N ALA A 45 -3.70 7.83 -2.52
CA ALA A 45 -4.74 8.63 -1.85
C ALA A 45 -6.10 7.90 -1.75
N CYS A 46 -6.43 7.07 -2.75
CA CYS A 46 -7.68 6.31 -2.77
C CYS A 46 -7.81 5.30 -1.62
N PHE A 47 -6.70 4.87 -1.01
CA PHE A 47 -6.69 3.92 0.10
C PHE A 47 -6.86 4.58 1.47
N ALA A 48 -6.73 5.90 1.60
CA ALA A 48 -6.75 6.60 2.89
C ALA A 48 -8.04 6.36 3.70
N SER A 49 -9.17 6.13 3.01
CA SER A 49 -10.48 5.81 3.60
C SER A 49 -10.69 4.32 3.91
N CYS A 50 -9.81 3.42 3.43
CA CYS A 50 -9.96 1.97 3.54
C CYS A 50 -9.46 1.45 4.89
N LYS A 51 -10.13 1.82 5.99
CA LYS A 51 -9.68 1.49 7.37
C LYS A 51 -9.66 -0.01 7.69
N ALA A 52 -10.35 -0.83 6.89
CA ALA A 52 -10.34 -2.28 7.00
C ALA A 52 -9.14 -2.96 6.30
N LEU A 53 -8.36 -2.22 5.50
CA LEU A 53 -7.30 -2.76 4.66
C LEU A 53 -6.20 -3.39 5.51
N GLN A 54 -5.86 -4.63 5.19
CA GLN A 54 -4.86 -5.47 5.84
C GLN A 54 -3.70 -5.78 4.90
N GLU A 55 -3.99 -6.02 3.62
CA GLU A 55 -3.00 -6.42 2.63
C GLU A 55 -3.14 -5.60 1.35
N LEU A 56 -2.04 -4.99 0.90
CA LEU A 56 -1.99 -4.16 -0.29
C LEU A 56 -0.83 -4.58 -1.19
N TYR A 57 -1.17 -5.11 -2.37
CA TYR A 57 -0.20 -5.52 -3.37
C TYR A 57 -0.19 -4.56 -4.55
N LEU A 58 0.91 -3.86 -4.71
CA LEU A 58 1.14 -2.82 -5.72
C LEU A 58 2.41 -3.10 -6.54
N ARG A 59 2.89 -4.34 -6.58
CA ARG A 59 4.11 -4.68 -7.32
C ARG A 59 4.00 -4.25 -8.80
N LYS A 60 5.06 -3.67 -9.37
CA LYS A 60 5.10 -3.25 -10.79
C LYS A 60 3.98 -2.26 -11.12
N ASN A 61 3.98 -1.14 -10.39
CA ASN A 61 3.14 0.04 -10.62
C ASN A 61 4.03 1.27 -10.84
N GLN A 62 3.45 2.48 -10.75
CA GLN A 62 4.10 3.75 -11.03
C GLN A 62 4.18 4.67 -9.80
N VAL A 63 4.22 4.10 -8.59
CA VAL A 63 4.39 4.88 -7.36
C VAL A 63 5.82 5.44 -7.32
N ALA A 64 5.96 6.71 -7.63
CA ALA A 64 7.27 7.32 -7.85
C ALA A 64 7.99 7.70 -6.55
N GLN A 65 7.24 8.06 -5.53
CA GLN A 65 7.68 8.86 -4.39
C GLN A 65 7.18 8.22 -3.08
N LEU A 66 7.95 8.32 -1.99
CA LEU A 66 7.61 7.71 -0.70
C LEU A 66 6.60 8.53 0.11
N GLU A 67 6.41 9.78 -0.27
CA GLU A 67 5.43 10.73 0.23
C GLU A 67 4.01 10.19 0.04
N GLU A 68 3.76 9.35 -0.97
CA GLU A 68 2.49 8.65 -1.17
C GLU A 68 2.14 7.70 0.00
N LEU A 69 3.13 7.26 0.78
CA LEU A 69 2.89 6.44 1.97
C LEU A 69 2.16 7.22 3.07
N THR A 70 2.18 8.56 3.05
CA THR A 70 1.43 9.39 4.01
C THR A 70 -0.07 9.08 4.00
N HIS A 71 -0.61 8.71 2.84
CA HIS A 71 -2.00 8.28 2.70
C HIS A 71 -2.31 6.95 3.38
N LEU A 72 -1.29 6.14 3.70
CA LEU A 72 -1.43 4.83 4.33
C LEU A 72 -1.17 4.84 5.84
N ILE A 73 -0.60 5.92 6.40
CA ILE A 73 -0.22 6.01 7.82
C ILE A 73 -1.43 5.79 8.74
N ASP A 74 -2.60 6.32 8.36
CA ASP A 74 -3.84 6.21 9.12
C ASP A 74 -4.61 4.90 8.88
N LEU A 75 -3.96 3.86 8.36
CA LEU A 75 -4.56 2.54 8.16
C LEU A 75 -4.19 1.61 9.33
N PRO A 76 -5.08 1.46 10.34
CA PRO A 76 -4.72 0.81 11.60
C PRO A 76 -4.49 -0.70 11.45
N ARG A 77 -4.98 -1.30 10.37
CA ARG A 77 -4.98 -2.75 10.12
C ARG A 77 -3.97 -3.18 9.04
N LEU A 78 -3.30 -2.26 8.36
CA LEU A 78 -2.38 -2.61 7.28
C LEU A 78 -1.17 -3.37 7.85
N ARG A 79 -1.00 -4.62 7.39
CA ARG A 79 0.08 -5.54 7.82
C ARG A 79 0.99 -5.95 6.69
N VAL A 80 0.46 -6.08 5.47
CA VAL A 80 1.23 -6.54 4.30
C VAL A 80 1.22 -5.46 3.23
N LEU A 81 2.41 -5.07 2.77
CA LEU A 81 2.58 -4.13 1.67
C LEU A 81 3.58 -4.67 0.66
N TRP A 82 3.29 -4.54 -0.63
CA TRP A 82 4.21 -4.90 -1.70
C TRP A 82 4.30 -3.77 -2.71
N LEU A 83 5.46 -3.12 -2.79
CA LEU A 83 5.78 -2.00 -3.67
C LEU A 83 7.01 -2.28 -4.55
N ALA A 84 7.63 -3.45 -4.48
CA ALA A 84 8.70 -3.85 -5.40
C ALA A 84 8.33 -3.58 -6.87
N ASP A 85 9.34 -3.30 -7.69
CA ASP A 85 9.16 -2.89 -9.09
C ASP A 85 8.36 -1.57 -9.26
N ASN A 86 8.27 -0.71 -8.23
CA ASN A 86 7.87 0.69 -8.35
C ASN A 86 9.09 1.61 -8.30
N PRO A 87 9.05 2.81 -8.91
CA PRO A 87 10.18 3.73 -8.84
C PRO A 87 10.59 4.12 -7.41
N CYS A 88 9.64 4.21 -6.46
CA CYS A 88 9.94 4.50 -5.06
C CYS A 88 10.79 3.42 -4.36
N ALA A 89 10.75 2.17 -4.85
CA ALA A 89 11.53 1.06 -4.29
C ALA A 89 13.03 1.18 -4.57
N SER A 90 13.42 2.04 -5.53
CA SER A 90 14.82 2.33 -5.85
C SER A 90 15.43 3.43 -4.98
N THR A 91 14.63 4.07 -4.11
CA THR A 91 15.10 5.17 -3.25
C THR A 91 16.04 4.64 -2.15
N PRO A 92 17.13 5.35 -1.81
CA PRO A 92 17.97 5.01 -0.67
C PRO A 92 17.13 4.92 0.61
N SER A 93 17.45 3.98 1.50
CA SER A 93 16.70 3.75 2.74
C SER A 93 15.21 3.44 2.56
N TYR A 94 14.76 3.07 1.35
CA TYR A 94 13.38 2.72 1.02
C TYR A 94 12.69 1.89 2.11
N ARG A 95 13.30 0.75 2.47
CA ARG A 95 12.74 -0.19 3.45
C ARG A 95 12.61 0.44 4.83
N GLN A 96 13.63 1.19 5.26
CA GLN A 96 13.62 1.86 6.56
C GLN A 96 12.53 2.95 6.61
N VAL A 97 12.43 3.77 5.57
CA VAL A 97 11.39 4.81 5.46
C VAL A 97 9.99 4.21 5.48
N VAL A 98 9.75 3.12 4.73
CA VAL A 98 8.46 2.44 4.72
C VAL A 98 8.10 1.92 6.11
N LEU A 99 9.04 1.27 6.80
CA LEU A 99 8.83 0.74 8.14
C LEU A 99 8.61 1.85 9.18
N ARG A 100 9.27 3.00 8.99
CA ARG A 100 9.11 4.17 9.84
C ARG A 100 7.73 4.81 9.67
N CYS A 101 7.27 4.97 8.43
CA CYS A 101 5.94 5.48 8.11
C CYS A 101 4.83 4.50 8.53
N LEU A 102 5.06 3.20 8.37
CA LEU A 102 4.08 2.14 8.59
C LEU A 102 4.58 1.12 9.63
N PRO A 103 4.71 1.51 10.91
CA PRO A 103 5.34 0.69 11.96
C PRO A 103 4.57 -0.59 12.29
N LYS A 104 3.34 -0.74 11.79
CA LYS A 104 2.47 -1.91 11.99
C LYS A 104 2.66 -3.00 10.95
N LEU A 105 3.42 -2.76 9.88
CA LEU A 105 3.67 -3.75 8.83
C LEU A 105 4.41 -4.97 9.39
N THR A 106 3.97 -6.16 9.01
CA THR A 106 4.61 -7.45 9.34
C THR A 106 5.37 -8.01 8.14
N LYS A 107 4.99 -7.64 6.91
CA LYS A 107 5.64 -8.07 5.68
C LYS A 107 5.71 -6.94 4.67
N LEU A 108 6.89 -6.73 4.10
CA LEU A 108 7.16 -5.76 3.05
C LEU A 108 7.88 -6.45 1.89
N ASP A 109 7.35 -6.32 0.68
CA ASP A 109 7.92 -6.88 -0.56
C ASP A 109 8.18 -8.38 -0.51
N ASN A 110 7.23 -9.11 0.08
CA ASN A 110 7.32 -10.54 0.34
C ASN A 110 8.40 -10.96 1.35
N VAL A 111 9.03 -10.01 2.04
CA VAL A 111 10.01 -10.24 3.11
C VAL A 111 9.38 -9.88 4.45
N ASP A 112 9.47 -10.80 5.42
CA ASP A 112 9.01 -10.54 6.78
C ASP A 112 9.82 -9.40 7.41
N VAL A 113 9.14 -8.58 8.22
CA VAL A 113 9.76 -7.44 8.90
C VAL A 113 10.23 -7.89 10.28
N THR A 114 11.54 -7.84 10.51
CA THR A 114 12.12 -8.23 11.80
C THR A 114 12.12 -7.07 12.79
N GLN A 115 12.34 -7.36 14.08
CA GLN A 115 12.41 -6.32 15.11
C GLN A 115 13.64 -5.44 14.96
N GLU A 116 14.77 -6.00 14.49
CA GLU A 116 16.01 -5.28 14.24
C GLU A 116 15.82 -4.22 13.15
N GLU A 117 15.10 -4.55 12.07
CA GLU A 117 14.81 -3.61 10.99
C GLU A 117 13.93 -2.45 11.47
N ARG A 118 13.01 -2.69 12.41
CA ARG A 118 12.21 -1.62 13.02
C ARG A 118 13.07 -0.67 13.83
N THR A 119 13.94 -1.20 14.67
CA THR A 119 14.86 -0.39 15.47
C THR A 119 15.78 0.45 14.58
N GLN A 120 16.25 -0.10 13.46
CA GLN A 120 17.05 0.64 12.49
C GLN A 120 16.25 1.72 11.76
N ALA A 121 14.95 1.50 11.54
CA ALA A 121 14.07 2.46 10.89
C ALA A 121 13.73 3.67 11.78
N ASP A 122 13.79 3.53 13.11
CA ASP A 122 13.45 4.61 14.05
C ASP A 122 14.39 5.82 13.94
N ASP A 123 15.64 5.59 13.54
CA ASP A 123 16.66 6.63 13.37
C ASP A 123 16.59 7.35 12.00
N VAL A 124 15.71 6.91 11.10
CA VAL A 124 15.59 7.47 9.75
C VAL A 124 14.61 8.65 9.71
N ALA A 125 15.01 9.70 9.00
CA ALA A 125 14.16 10.87 8.75
C ALA A 125 12.92 10.48 7.92
N LEU A 126 11.76 11.04 8.27
CA LEU A 126 10.56 10.90 7.47
C LEU A 126 10.71 11.67 6.14
N PRO A 127 10.09 11.19 5.05
CA PRO A 127 10.00 11.97 3.81
C PRO A 127 9.22 13.26 4.08
N GLU A 128 9.73 14.38 3.56
CA GLU A 128 9.14 15.73 3.70
C GLU A 128 7.98 15.97 2.72
#